data_AF-A0A9W6GLU8-F1
#
_entry.id   AF-A0A9W6GLU8-F1
#
_cell.length_a   1.000
_cell.length_b   1.000
_cell.length_c   1.000
_cell.angle_alpha   90.00
_cell.angle_beta   90.00
_cell.angle_gamma   90.00
#
_symmetry.space_group_name_H-M   'P 1'
#
loop_
_entity.id
_entity.type
_entity.pdbx_description
1 polymer ?
#
loop_
_entity_poly.entity_id
_entity_poly.type
_entity_poly.pdbx_seq_one_letter_code
_entity_poly.pdbx_strand_id
1 'polypeptide(L)'
;MFLKVLVLNIILTLGIFAANSGYYKETRVGEERVYFPKSDTEYIDYLTEKGGTESYYELAIAHLKLGEEEAAKGYIERYRKAEKDPGKLIRYYRLLGDYEMVEKELVALMEEADEEIRLKYRILIEDEVAAKGLPIDTSTYSVGRVERLFYLRNDDEKFKRYFNDQRWKRSEIDELISRLKGQELDRGSSAERLFEMFANDRDKVEREYLKIEDIEDIRGYSNYFTYAEKLGVKPVLKSQTEKNYYLEYKKGKLEEDASTGATSEKVALTQEGNAPILDLKDKAFYENRIKAGELEYLAKYVELLRAGEEDVDAVLENISREAYAAYRVERNLPLEESDLELGANYLYGAGEISKLLPLKEYLSKEKLSVLSKRNREFKEFYEEKYPFEMENIDERRGEYLYFAENPSISGATVEELQQKRHLEPQERYYLAVYYHNKGEYTRSFRETEQLFKRYRLSDRIFKLHADNIKKIKEKGTDSKE
;
A
#
# COMPACT_ATOMS: atom_id res chain seq x y z
N MET A 1 -7.34 7.29 -11.74
CA MET A 1 -6.04 8.01 -11.70
C MET A 1 -5.00 7.40 -12.63
N PHE A 2 -4.90 6.07 -12.69
CA PHE A 2 -3.99 5.30 -13.56
C PHE A 2 -4.04 5.66 -15.06
N LEU A 3 -5.25 5.84 -15.61
CA LEU A 3 -5.41 6.21 -17.03
C LEU A 3 -4.81 7.58 -17.35
N LYS A 4 -4.88 8.54 -16.40
CA LYS A 4 -4.31 9.89 -16.58
C LYS A 4 -2.78 9.87 -16.56
N VAL A 5 -2.16 9.04 -15.71
CA VAL A 5 -0.70 8.91 -15.60
C VAL A 5 -0.11 8.08 -16.75
N LEU A 6 -0.84 7.08 -17.25
CA LEU A 6 -0.45 6.33 -18.45
C LEU A 6 -0.51 7.23 -19.70
N VAL A 7 -1.59 8.00 -19.85
CA VAL A 7 -1.73 9.01 -20.92
C VAL A 7 -0.65 10.08 -20.80
N LEU A 8 -0.32 10.56 -19.59
CA LEU A 8 0.73 11.55 -19.38
C LEU A 8 2.13 11.03 -19.73
N ASN A 9 2.45 9.77 -19.41
CA ASN A 9 3.74 9.16 -19.76
C ASN A 9 3.87 8.87 -21.26
N ILE A 10 2.79 8.47 -21.92
CA ILE A 10 2.74 8.35 -23.40
C ILE A 10 2.94 9.72 -24.05
N ILE A 11 2.34 10.78 -23.50
CA ILE A 11 2.53 12.16 -23.98
C ILE A 11 3.97 12.67 -23.71
N LEU A 12 4.59 12.30 -22.60
CA LEU A 12 5.95 12.71 -22.23
C LEU A 12 7.04 11.99 -23.06
N THR A 13 6.90 10.70 -23.36
CA THR A 13 7.81 9.98 -24.27
C THR A 13 7.64 10.41 -25.72
N LEU A 14 6.43 10.75 -26.15
CA LEU A 14 6.20 11.47 -27.41
C LEU A 14 6.86 12.86 -27.39
N GLY A 15 6.85 13.57 -26.25
CA GLY A 15 7.40 14.91 -26.08
C GLY A 15 8.93 15.03 -26.19
N ILE A 16 9.69 14.01 -25.74
CA ILE A 16 11.16 14.00 -25.86
C ILE A 16 11.60 13.64 -27.28
N PHE A 17 10.83 12.81 -28.00
CA PHE A 17 11.12 12.45 -29.39
C PHE A 17 10.66 13.51 -30.41
N ALA A 18 9.57 14.22 -30.11
CA ALA A 18 8.99 15.31 -30.91
C ALA A 18 9.88 16.56 -30.99
N ALA A 19 10.69 16.84 -29.96
CA ALA A 19 11.52 18.05 -29.91
C ALA A 19 12.62 18.09 -31.00
N ASN A 20 12.97 16.95 -31.59
CA ASN A 20 14.00 16.82 -32.64
C ASN A 20 13.44 16.51 -34.04
N SER A 21 12.13 16.29 -34.19
CA SER A 21 11.53 15.95 -35.47
C SER A 21 10.71 17.13 -36.00
N GLY A 22 10.84 17.46 -37.28
CA GLY A 22 10.12 18.57 -37.91
C GLY A 22 8.59 18.44 -37.91
N TYR A 23 8.05 17.40 -37.27
CA TYR A 23 6.69 16.86 -37.42
C TYR A 23 5.73 17.18 -36.27
N TYR A 24 6.21 17.85 -35.21
CA TYR A 24 5.40 18.23 -34.05
C TYR A 24 5.44 19.74 -33.79
N LYS A 25 4.29 20.30 -33.36
CA LYS A 25 4.14 21.68 -32.93
C LYS A 25 4.10 21.73 -31.41
N GLU A 26 4.97 22.55 -30.83
CA GLU A 26 4.88 22.90 -29.42
C GLU A 26 3.68 23.83 -29.19
N THR A 27 2.76 23.43 -28.32
CA THR A 27 1.64 24.25 -27.85
C THR A 27 1.65 24.28 -26.32
N ARG A 28 1.16 25.37 -25.73
CA ARG A 28 0.98 25.46 -24.27
C ARG A 28 -0.47 25.19 -23.91
N VAL A 29 -0.69 24.22 -23.03
CA VAL A 29 -1.99 23.99 -22.38
C VAL A 29 -1.78 24.27 -20.89
N GLY A 30 -2.23 25.43 -20.42
CA GLY A 30 -1.84 25.93 -19.09
C GLY A 30 -0.35 26.30 -19.04
N GLU A 31 0.37 25.84 -17.99
CA GLU A 31 1.82 26.04 -17.84
C GLU A 31 2.67 24.93 -18.50
N GLU A 32 2.03 23.90 -19.05
CA GLU A 32 2.72 22.75 -19.64
C GLU A 32 2.96 22.92 -21.15
N ARG A 33 4.15 22.52 -21.59
CA ARG A 33 4.50 22.38 -23.01
C ARG A 33 4.03 21.02 -23.48
N VAL A 34 3.10 21.02 -24.41
CA VAL A 34 2.54 19.81 -25.02
C VAL A 34 2.89 19.83 -26.49
N TYR A 35 3.49 18.74 -26.96
CA TYR A 35 3.84 18.56 -28.37
C TYR A 35 2.70 17.82 -29.05
N PHE A 36 2.02 18.53 -29.94
CA PHE A 36 1.01 17.92 -30.81
C PHE A 36 1.67 17.63 -32.14
N PRO A 37 1.33 16.54 -32.84
CA PRO A 37 1.67 16.45 -34.24
C PRO A 37 1.16 17.71 -34.96
N LYS A 38 1.94 18.31 -35.87
CA LYS A 38 1.44 19.51 -36.57
C LYS A 38 0.24 19.16 -37.45
N SER A 39 0.18 17.92 -37.90
CA SER A 39 -0.97 17.28 -38.55
C SER A 39 -0.92 15.77 -38.35
N ASP A 40 -2.04 15.08 -38.56
CA ASP A 40 -2.09 13.61 -38.54
C ASP A 40 -1.18 13.01 -39.64
N THR A 41 -1.01 13.71 -40.76
CA THR A 41 -0.10 13.33 -41.86
C THR A 41 1.36 13.33 -41.43
N GLU A 42 1.81 14.39 -40.75
CA GLU A 42 3.19 14.49 -40.26
C GLU A 42 3.51 13.44 -39.16
N TYR A 43 2.50 13.05 -38.37
CA TYR A 43 2.63 11.95 -37.41
C TYR A 43 2.84 10.59 -38.10
N ILE A 44 2.07 10.35 -39.15
CA ILE A 44 2.14 9.12 -39.97
C ILE A 44 3.48 9.02 -40.68
N ASP A 45 3.98 10.12 -41.27
CA ASP A 45 5.29 10.16 -41.92
C ASP A 45 6.41 9.82 -40.94
N TYR A 46 6.38 10.43 -39.74
CA TYR A 46 7.32 10.14 -38.67
C TYR A 46 7.31 8.66 -38.24
N LEU A 47 6.13 8.08 -37.99
CA LEU A 47 6.02 6.68 -37.60
C LEU A 47 6.49 5.73 -38.72
N THR A 48 6.24 6.10 -39.97
CA THR A 48 6.68 5.36 -41.15
C THR A 48 8.20 5.38 -41.30
N GLU A 49 8.84 6.54 -41.05
CA GLU A 49 10.31 6.69 -41.07
C GLU A 49 10.99 5.95 -39.91
N LYS A 50 10.40 5.98 -38.72
CA LYS A 50 10.92 5.30 -37.51
C LYS A 50 11.07 3.80 -37.72
N GLY A 51 10.09 3.19 -38.39
CA GLY A 51 9.99 1.75 -38.54
C GLY A 51 9.92 1.02 -37.18
N GLY A 52 9.75 -0.30 -37.24
CA GLY A 52 9.70 -1.16 -36.04
C GLY A 52 8.28 -1.50 -35.59
N THR A 53 8.19 -2.50 -34.73
CA THR A 53 6.92 -3.15 -34.37
C THR A 53 5.93 -2.19 -33.72
N GLU A 54 6.38 -1.38 -32.76
CA GLU A 54 5.51 -0.40 -32.08
C GLU A 54 4.95 0.65 -33.04
N SER A 55 5.75 1.05 -34.02
CA SER A 55 5.33 2.02 -35.05
C SER A 55 4.18 1.48 -35.89
N TYR A 56 4.11 0.18 -36.15
CA TYR A 56 2.97 -0.44 -36.84
C TYR A 56 1.68 -0.38 -36.02
N TYR A 57 1.75 -0.59 -34.71
CA TYR A 57 0.57 -0.46 -33.84
C TYR A 57 0.06 0.98 -33.81
N GLU A 58 0.93 1.96 -33.60
CA GLU A 58 0.54 3.37 -33.54
C GLU A 58 0.03 3.89 -34.90
N LEU A 59 0.62 3.43 -36.02
CA LEU A 59 0.10 3.71 -37.37
C LEU A 59 -1.31 3.15 -37.56
N ALA A 60 -1.56 1.91 -37.12
CA ALA A 60 -2.88 1.30 -37.20
C ALA A 60 -3.94 2.12 -36.45
N ILE A 61 -3.60 2.63 -35.26
CA ILE A 61 -4.49 3.47 -34.46
C ILE A 61 -4.71 4.84 -35.11
N ALA A 62 -3.65 5.45 -35.66
CA ALA A 62 -3.73 6.74 -36.34
C ALA A 62 -4.65 6.68 -37.58
N HIS A 63 -4.41 5.72 -38.46
CA HIS A 63 -5.24 5.51 -39.66
C HIS A 63 -6.69 5.18 -39.32
N LEU A 64 -6.93 4.39 -38.26
CA LEU A 64 -8.28 4.08 -37.82
C LEU A 64 -9.05 5.33 -37.36
N LYS A 65 -8.39 6.26 -36.65
CA LYS A 65 -9.00 7.53 -36.23
C LYS A 65 -9.30 8.46 -37.40
N LEU A 66 -8.56 8.34 -38.49
CA LEU A 66 -8.78 9.06 -39.75
C LEU A 66 -9.89 8.43 -40.62
N GLY A 67 -10.45 7.29 -40.21
CA GLY A 67 -11.43 6.53 -41.00
C GLY A 67 -10.81 5.73 -42.14
N GLU A 68 -9.49 5.56 -42.14
CA GLU A 68 -8.75 4.82 -43.16
C GLU A 68 -8.58 3.34 -42.76
N GLU A 69 -9.70 2.61 -42.72
CA GLU A 69 -9.77 1.25 -42.16
C GLU A 69 -8.84 0.24 -42.86
N GLU A 70 -8.71 0.30 -44.19
CA GLU A 70 -7.83 -0.61 -44.95
C GLU A 70 -6.35 -0.37 -44.65
N ALA A 71 -5.95 0.89 -44.50
CA ALA A 71 -4.58 1.23 -44.10
C ALA A 71 -4.32 0.78 -42.66
N ALA A 72 -5.26 1.04 -41.76
CA ALA A 72 -5.20 0.59 -40.37
C ALA A 72 -5.05 -0.94 -40.28
N LYS A 73 -5.82 -1.69 -41.07
CA LYS A 73 -5.77 -3.15 -41.15
C LYS A 73 -4.41 -3.65 -41.65
N GLY A 74 -3.86 -3.00 -42.68
CA GLY A 74 -2.53 -3.35 -43.19
C GLY A 74 -1.44 -3.22 -42.13
N TYR A 75 -1.50 -2.18 -41.28
CA TYR A 75 -0.53 -1.98 -40.21
C TYR A 75 -0.75 -2.89 -39.00
N ILE A 76 -1.99 -3.15 -38.59
CA ILE A 76 -2.24 -4.05 -37.45
C ILE A 76 -1.85 -5.51 -37.78
N GLU A 77 -2.00 -5.94 -39.04
CA GLU A 77 -1.53 -7.26 -39.46
C GLU A 77 0.00 -7.39 -39.42
N ARG A 78 0.72 -6.31 -39.77
CA ARG A 78 2.18 -6.25 -39.64
C ARG A 78 2.61 -6.27 -38.18
N TYR A 79 1.90 -5.52 -37.33
CA TYR A 79 2.09 -5.57 -35.89
C TYR A 79 1.93 -7.01 -35.37
N ARG A 80 0.77 -7.64 -35.63
CA ARG A 80 0.44 -8.99 -35.16
C ARG A 80 1.43 -10.07 -35.60
N LYS A 81 2.05 -9.92 -36.77
CA LYS A 81 3.10 -10.83 -37.28
C LYS A 81 4.43 -10.65 -36.54
N ALA A 82 4.74 -9.43 -36.11
CA ALA A 82 5.99 -9.09 -35.46
C ALA A 82 5.93 -9.23 -33.93
N GLU A 83 4.77 -8.92 -33.34
CA GLU A 83 4.50 -8.98 -31.90
C GLU A 83 3.01 -9.25 -31.68
N LYS A 84 2.71 -10.17 -30.77
CA LYS A 84 1.35 -10.64 -30.52
C LYS A 84 0.95 -10.30 -29.08
N ASP A 85 0.98 -9.02 -28.73
CA ASP A 85 0.47 -8.52 -27.45
C ASP A 85 -1.07 -8.43 -27.50
N PRO A 86 -1.81 -9.34 -26.83
CA PRO A 86 -3.26 -9.34 -26.90
C PRO A 86 -3.86 -8.07 -26.27
N GLY A 87 -3.19 -7.43 -25.31
CA GLY A 87 -3.66 -6.19 -24.67
C GLY A 87 -3.73 -5.02 -25.62
N LYS A 88 -2.73 -4.86 -26.49
CA LYS A 88 -2.72 -3.84 -27.56
C LYS A 88 -3.74 -4.16 -28.65
N LEU A 89 -3.88 -5.43 -29.03
CA LEU A 89 -4.87 -5.87 -30.03
C LEU A 89 -6.31 -5.62 -29.56
N ILE A 90 -6.63 -5.89 -28.29
CA ILE A 90 -7.94 -5.58 -27.68
C ILE A 90 -8.25 -4.08 -27.83
N ARG A 91 -7.27 -3.20 -27.57
CA ARG A 91 -7.46 -1.75 -27.69
C ARG A 91 -7.76 -1.32 -29.12
N TYR A 92 -7.08 -1.90 -30.11
CA TYR A 92 -7.33 -1.64 -31.52
C TYR A 92 -8.74 -2.11 -31.94
N TYR A 93 -9.09 -3.36 -31.69
CA TYR A 93 -10.40 -3.90 -32.12
C TYR A 93 -11.58 -3.24 -31.42
N ARG A 94 -11.40 -2.76 -30.17
CA ARG A 94 -12.40 -1.94 -29.48
C ARG A 94 -12.65 -0.60 -30.18
N LEU A 95 -11.62 0.03 -30.76
CA LEU A 95 -11.78 1.26 -31.54
C LEU A 95 -12.46 1.00 -32.89
N LEU A 96 -12.20 -0.17 -33.48
CA LEU A 96 -12.84 -0.61 -34.73
C LEU A 96 -14.31 -1.03 -34.52
N GLY A 97 -14.70 -1.37 -33.29
CA GLY A 97 -16.01 -1.94 -32.98
C GLY A 97 -16.12 -3.44 -33.33
N ASP A 98 -14.99 -4.11 -33.57
CA ASP A 98 -14.92 -5.54 -33.86
C ASP A 98 -14.85 -6.34 -32.55
N TYR A 99 -16.03 -6.58 -31.96
CA TYR A 99 -16.14 -7.25 -30.67
C TYR A 99 -15.82 -8.75 -30.71
N GLU A 100 -15.95 -9.40 -31.86
CA GLU A 100 -15.53 -10.80 -32.05
C GLU A 100 -14.01 -10.93 -31.89
N MET A 101 -13.26 -10.00 -32.48
CA MET A 101 -11.82 -9.97 -32.32
C MET A 101 -11.38 -9.53 -30.93
N VAL A 102 -12.12 -8.64 -30.26
CA VAL A 102 -11.88 -8.32 -28.84
C VAL A 102 -12.02 -9.57 -27.97
N GLU A 103 -13.08 -10.35 -28.17
CA GLU A 103 -13.30 -11.60 -27.44
C GLU A 103 -12.17 -12.61 -27.66
N LYS A 104 -11.77 -12.81 -28.93
CA LYS A 104 -10.69 -13.74 -29.28
C LYS A 104 -9.37 -13.40 -28.60
N GLU A 105 -9.00 -12.12 -28.55
CA GLU A 105 -7.75 -11.69 -27.92
C GLU A 105 -7.84 -11.70 -26.38
N LEU A 106 -9.04 -11.49 -25.81
CA LEU A 106 -9.27 -11.69 -24.36
C LEU A 106 -9.11 -13.16 -23.95
N VAL A 107 -9.63 -14.09 -24.75
CA VAL A 107 -9.45 -15.54 -24.54
C VAL A 107 -7.98 -15.91 -24.55
N ALA A 108 -7.22 -15.45 -25.56
CA ALA A 108 -5.78 -15.69 -25.63
C ALA A 108 -5.03 -15.16 -24.39
N LEU A 109 -5.44 -13.99 -23.89
CA LEU A 109 -4.85 -13.39 -22.69
C LEU A 109 -5.17 -14.20 -21.41
N MET A 110 -6.35 -14.83 -21.34
CA MET A 110 -6.75 -15.70 -20.22
C MET A 110 -6.09 -17.09 -20.22
N GLU A 111 -5.73 -17.61 -21.40
CA GLU A 111 -5.01 -18.89 -21.54
C GLU A 111 -3.62 -18.81 -20.92
N GLU A 112 -2.96 -17.66 -21.03
CA GLU A 112 -1.60 -17.41 -20.53
C GLU A 112 -1.57 -16.86 -19.09
N ALA A 113 -2.73 -16.50 -18.52
CA ALA A 113 -2.86 -15.91 -17.20
C ALA A 113 -2.90 -16.94 -16.07
N ASP A 114 -2.37 -16.56 -14.90
CA ASP A 114 -2.65 -17.26 -13.64
C ASP A 114 -4.13 -17.17 -13.24
N GLU A 115 -4.54 -17.99 -12.28
CA GLU A 115 -5.95 -18.14 -11.90
C GLU A 115 -6.57 -16.83 -11.36
N GLU A 116 -5.79 -15.99 -10.66
CA GLU A 116 -6.26 -14.73 -10.11
C GLU A 116 -6.50 -13.69 -11.21
N ILE A 117 -5.56 -13.58 -12.14
CA ILE A 117 -5.66 -12.71 -13.30
C ILE A 117 -6.80 -13.18 -14.21
N ARG A 118 -6.95 -14.49 -14.40
CA ARG A 118 -8.04 -15.09 -15.18
C ARG A 118 -9.42 -14.77 -14.59
N LEU A 119 -9.57 -14.90 -13.26
CA LEU A 119 -10.81 -14.52 -12.56
C LEU A 119 -11.15 -13.04 -12.77
N LYS A 120 -10.16 -12.16 -12.66
CA LYS A 120 -10.32 -10.72 -12.89
C LYS A 120 -10.82 -10.42 -14.32
N TYR A 121 -10.29 -11.10 -15.33
CA TYR A 121 -10.74 -10.92 -16.71
C TYR A 121 -12.16 -11.43 -16.92
N ARG A 122 -12.50 -12.60 -16.39
CA ARG A 122 -13.86 -13.15 -16.45
C ARG A 122 -14.90 -12.18 -15.90
N ILE A 123 -14.64 -11.58 -14.73
CA ILE A 123 -15.53 -10.58 -14.11
C ILE A 123 -15.65 -9.34 -15.00
N LEU A 124 -14.54 -8.85 -15.56
CA LEU A 124 -14.54 -7.64 -16.39
C LEU A 124 -15.33 -7.84 -17.69
N ILE A 125 -15.21 -9.02 -18.32
CA ILE A 125 -15.95 -9.39 -19.53
C ILE A 125 -17.44 -9.49 -19.23
N GLU A 126 -17.81 -10.22 -18.18
CA GLU A 126 -19.20 -10.37 -17.75
C GLU A 126 -19.85 -8.99 -17.51
N ASP A 127 -19.14 -8.07 -16.85
CA ASP A 127 -19.62 -6.72 -16.57
C ASP A 127 -19.73 -5.83 -17.80
N GLU A 128 -18.75 -5.85 -18.71
CA GLU A 128 -18.81 -5.06 -19.94
C GLU A 128 -19.93 -5.56 -20.87
N VAL A 129 -20.09 -6.89 -21.01
CA VAL A 129 -21.16 -7.48 -21.83
C VAL A 129 -22.52 -7.12 -21.28
N ALA A 130 -22.73 -7.28 -19.96
CA ALA A 130 -23.98 -6.94 -19.30
C ALA A 130 -24.30 -5.43 -19.41
N ALA A 131 -23.31 -4.55 -19.20
CA ALA A 131 -23.51 -3.11 -19.22
C ALA A 131 -23.82 -2.55 -20.62
N LYS A 132 -23.26 -3.16 -21.67
CA LYS A 132 -23.41 -2.69 -23.06
C LYS A 132 -24.44 -3.49 -23.87
N GLY A 133 -24.98 -4.57 -23.32
CA GLY A 133 -25.89 -5.47 -24.02
C GLY A 133 -25.25 -6.09 -25.27
N LEU A 134 -23.97 -6.45 -25.19
CA LEU A 134 -23.26 -7.04 -26.33
C LEU A 134 -23.80 -8.45 -26.62
N PRO A 135 -23.94 -8.85 -27.90
CA PRO A 135 -24.43 -10.18 -28.28
C PRO A 135 -23.32 -11.24 -28.13
N ILE A 136 -22.69 -11.31 -26.95
CA ILE A 136 -21.60 -12.24 -26.63
C ILE A 136 -22.14 -13.29 -25.66
N ASP A 137 -21.86 -14.57 -25.91
CA ASP A 137 -22.20 -15.64 -24.97
C ASP A 137 -21.30 -15.56 -23.74
N THR A 138 -21.88 -15.25 -22.58
CA THR A 138 -21.12 -15.11 -21.33
C THR A 138 -20.98 -16.43 -20.55
N SER A 139 -21.48 -17.55 -21.07
CA SER A 139 -21.45 -18.84 -20.37
C SER A 139 -20.04 -19.28 -19.99
N THR A 140 -19.06 -19.01 -20.84
CA THR A 140 -17.62 -19.25 -20.62
C THR A 140 -16.96 -18.30 -19.62
N TYR A 141 -17.55 -17.12 -19.41
CA TYR A 141 -17.02 -16.08 -18.50
C TYR A 141 -17.77 -16.03 -17.16
N SER A 142 -18.92 -16.69 -17.04
CA SER A 142 -19.77 -16.69 -15.84
C SER A 142 -18.96 -16.98 -14.59
N VAL A 143 -18.92 -16.04 -13.65
CA VAL A 143 -18.22 -16.21 -12.36
C VAL A 143 -19.24 -16.54 -11.27
N GLY A 144 -18.94 -17.54 -10.43
CA GLY A 144 -19.81 -17.88 -9.32
C GLY A 144 -19.95 -16.71 -8.36
N ARG A 145 -21.15 -16.50 -7.79
CA ARG A 145 -21.40 -15.36 -6.87
C ARG A 145 -20.46 -15.36 -5.66
N VAL A 146 -20.14 -16.55 -5.14
CA VAL A 146 -19.18 -16.75 -4.05
C VAL A 146 -17.79 -16.25 -4.47
N GLU A 147 -17.27 -16.71 -5.61
CA GLU A 147 -15.96 -16.32 -6.15
C GLU A 147 -15.89 -14.82 -6.39
N ARG A 148 -16.95 -14.26 -6.97
CA ARG A 148 -17.06 -12.84 -7.26
C ARG A 148 -17.08 -11.99 -5.98
N LEU A 149 -17.76 -12.44 -4.92
CA LEU A 149 -17.74 -11.76 -3.63
C LEU A 149 -16.32 -11.78 -3.03
N PHE A 150 -15.60 -12.91 -3.12
CA PHE A 150 -14.21 -13.00 -2.65
C PHE A 150 -13.23 -12.12 -3.44
N TYR A 151 -13.44 -11.96 -4.74
CA TYR A 151 -12.66 -11.01 -5.55
C TYR A 151 -12.79 -9.57 -5.02
N LEU A 152 -13.96 -9.21 -4.47
CA LEU A 152 -14.23 -7.89 -3.92
C LEU A 152 -13.75 -7.69 -2.48
N ARG A 153 -13.14 -8.71 -1.83
CA ARG A 153 -12.84 -8.69 -0.37
C ARG A 153 -11.97 -7.52 0.09
N ASN A 154 -11.10 -7.01 -0.78
CA ASN A 154 -10.19 -5.91 -0.45
C ASN A 154 -10.84 -4.51 -0.62
N ASP A 155 -12.10 -4.45 -1.06
CA ASP A 155 -12.88 -3.22 -1.22
C ASP A 155 -14.18 -3.39 -0.42
N ASP A 156 -14.14 -2.99 0.86
CA ASP A 156 -15.21 -3.26 1.82
C ASP A 156 -16.58 -2.70 1.39
N GLU A 157 -16.59 -1.52 0.75
CA GLU A 157 -17.81 -0.92 0.22
C GLU A 157 -18.40 -1.75 -0.92
N LYS A 158 -17.57 -2.17 -1.88
CA LYS A 158 -18.03 -3.02 -2.99
C LYS A 158 -18.43 -4.41 -2.52
N PHE A 159 -17.68 -5.00 -1.59
CA PHE A 159 -18.01 -6.29 -0.98
C PHE A 159 -19.39 -6.25 -0.33
N LYS A 160 -19.61 -5.26 0.54
CA LYS A 160 -20.88 -5.08 1.25
C LYS A 160 -22.03 -4.85 0.29
N ARG A 161 -21.85 -3.96 -0.69
CA ARG A 161 -22.88 -3.66 -1.68
C ARG A 161 -23.23 -4.90 -2.51
N TYR A 162 -22.23 -5.60 -3.03
CA TYR A 162 -22.45 -6.81 -3.81
C TYR A 162 -23.17 -7.88 -2.99
N PHE A 163 -22.80 -8.08 -1.71
CA PHE A 163 -23.51 -9.02 -0.85
C PHE A 163 -25.00 -8.65 -0.67
N ASN A 164 -25.30 -7.39 -0.39
CA ASN A 164 -26.66 -6.92 -0.13
C ASN A 164 -27.56 -6.92 -1.38
N ASP A 165 -26.98 -6.69 -2.56
CA ASP A 165 -27.72 -6.64 -3.83
C ASP A 165 -28.08 -8.05 -4.36
N GLN A 166 -27.58 -9.11 -3.73
CA GLN A 166 -27.74 -10.49 -4.18
C GLN A 166 -28.69 -11.31 -3.29
N ARG A 167 -29.43 -12.24 -3.92
CA ARG A 167 -30.22 -13.25 -3.19
C ARG A 167 -29.42 -14.54 -2.99
N TRP A 168 -28.90 -14.74 -1.80
CA TRP A 168 -28.05 -15.89 -1.47
C TRP A 168 -28.86 -17.14 -1.15
N LYS A 169 -28.45 -18.27 -1.72
CA LYS A 169 -28.92 -19.60 -1.31
C LYS A 169 -28.18 -20.04 -0.05
N ARG A 170 -28.81 -20.88 0.76
CA ARG A 170 -28.20 -21.41 1.98
C ARG A 170 -26.86 -22.10 1.70
N SER A 171 -26.78 -22.90 0.65
CA SER A 171 -25.53 -23.58 0.23
C SER A 171 -24.39 -22.62 -0.11
N GLU A 172 -24.70 -21.45 -0.70
CA GLU A 172 -23.67 -20.43 -1.02
C GLU A 172 -23.21 -19.70 0.24
N ILE A 173 -24.12 -19.44 1.20
CA ILE A 173 -23.75 -18.89 2.51
C ILE A 173 -22.85 -19.88 3.26
N ASP A 174 -23.20 -21.17 3.28
CA ASP A 174 -22.39 -22.18 3.95
C ASP A 174 -20.98 -22.28 3.30
N GLU A 175 -20.89 -22.17 1.97
CA GLU A 175 -19.61 -22.08 1.25
C GLU A 175 -18.81 -20.83 1.62
N LEU A 176 -19.46 -19.65 1.67
CA LEU A 176 -18.83 -18.39 2.09
C LEU A 176 -18.23 -18.52 3.49
N ILE A 177 -19.00 -19.04 4.45
CA ILE A 177 -18.54 -19.22 5.83
C ILE A 177 -17.39 -20.20 5.89
N SER A 178 -17.45 -21.32 5.16
CA SER A 178 -16.34 -22.27 5.10
C SER A 178 -15.04 -21.64 4.59
N ARG A 179 -15.12 -20.75 3.58
CA ARG A 179 -13.95 -20.07 3.04
C ARG A 179 -13.44 -18.96 3.97
N LEU A 180 -14.33 -18.19 4.60
CA LEU A 180 -13.97 -17.11 5.54
C LEU A 180 -13.38 -17.66 6.85
N LYS A 181 -13.80 -18.85 7.28
CA LYS A 181 -13.33 -19.51 8.51
C LYS A 181 -11.81 -19.66 8.59
N GLY A 182 -11.16 -19.95 7.46
CA GLY A 182 -9.72 -20.14 7.37
C GLY A 182 -8.93 -18.90 6.96
N GLN A 183 -9.55 -17.72 6.98
CA GLN A 183 -8.90 -16.47 6.61
C GLN A 183 -8.72 -15.55 7.81
N GLU A 184 -7.61 -14.82 7.82
CA GLU A 184 -7.46 -13.65 8.65
C GLU A 184 -8.40 -12.56 8.12
N LEU A 185 -9.31 -12.07 8.96
CA LEU A 185 -10.26 -11.02 8.59
C LEU A 185 -10.01 -9.80 9.47
N ASP A 186 -9.93 -8.65 8.83
CA ASP A 186 -9.75 -7.38 9.51
C ASP A 186 -10.93 -7.09 10.44
N ARG A 187 -10.60 -6.63 11.65
CA ARG A 187 -11.61 -6.27 12.66
C ARG A 187 -12.50 -5.14 12.14
N GLY A 188 -13.80 -5.33 12.23
CA GLY A 188 -14.84 -4.42 11.78
C GLY A 188 -15.17 -4.50 10.30
N SER A 189 -14.44 -5.31 9.50
CA SER A 189 -14.69 -5.49 8.07
C SER A 189 -16.05 -6.13 7.80
N SER A 190 -16.58 -5.89 6.61
CA SER A 190 -17.82 -6.50 6.13
C SER A 190 -17.69 -8.03 6.03
N ALA A 191 -16.49 -8.55 5.74
CA ALA A 191 -16.21 -9.98 5.76
C ALA A 191 -16.29 -10.58 7.17
N GLU A 192 -15.71 -9.91 8.18
CA GLU A 192 -15.83 -10.34 9.59
C GLU A 192 -17.29 -10.30 10.06
N ARG A 193 -18.02 -9.22 9.75
CA ARG A 193 -19.44 -9.10 10.13
C ARG A 193 -20.31 -10.17 9.47
N LEU A 194 -20.05 -10.49 8.20
CA LEU A 194 -20.75 -11.55 7.48
C LEU A 194 -20.47 -12.90 8.15
N PHE A 195 -19.21 -13.18 8.47
CA PHE A 195 -18.86 -14.37 9.22
C PHE A 195 -19.63 -14.44 10.55
N GLU A 196 -19.55 -13.39 11.37
CA GLU A 196 -20.24 -13.36 12.66
C GLU A 196 -21.76 -13.52 12.59
N MET A 197 -22.37 -13.02 11.50
CA MET A 197 -23.81 -13.07 11.28
C MET A 197 -24.33 -14.45 10.89
N PHE A 198 -23.55 -15.22 10.10
CA PHE A 198 -24.03 -16.47 9.51
C PHE A 198 -23.31 -17.73 10.01
N ALA A 199 -22.11 -17.60 10.58
CA ALA A 199 -21.37 -18.69 11.19
C ALA A 199 -22.11 -19.21 12.43
N ASN A 200 -22.20 -20.53 12.55
CA ASN A 200 -22.69 -21.14 13.79
C ASN A 200 -21.58 -21.17 14.85
N ASP A 201 -21.94 -21.47 16.10
CA ASP A 201 -20.97 -21.47 17.20
C ASP A 201 -19.80 -22.43 16.97
N ARG A 202 -20.00 -23.56 16.26
CA ARG A 202 -18.89 -24.46 15.91
C ARG A 202 -17.95 -23.84 14.90
N ASP A 203 -18.47 -23.15 13.88
CA ASP A 203 -17.64 -22.47 12.88
C ASP A 203 -16.76 -21.39 13.54
N LYS A 204 -17.32 -20.66 14.51
CA LYS A 204 -16.59 -19.63 15.27
C LYS A 204 -15.48 -20.25 16.13
N VAL A 205 -15.78 -21.35 16.81
CA VAL A 205 -14.80 -22.08 17.63
C VAL A 205 -13.70 -22.70 16.78
N GLU A 206 -14.04 -23.27 15.63
CA GLU A 206 -13.08 -23.82 14.69
C GLU A 206 -12.18 -22.73 14.10
N ARG A 207 -12.71 -21.52 13.87
CA ARG A 207 -11.89 -20.38 13.47
C ARG A 207 -10.85 -19.99 14.53
N GLU A 208 -11.22 -19.94 15.80
CA GLU A 208 -10.24 -19.68 16.88
C GLU A 208 -9.16 -20.77 16.93
N TYR A 209 -9.54 -22.03 16.70
CA TYR A 209 -8.57 -23.13 16.59
C TYR A 209 -7.61 -22.94 15.39
N LEU A 210 -8.10 -22.47 14.24
CA LEU A 210 -7.27 -22.26 13.04
C LEU A 210 -6.25 -21.13 13.19
N LYS A 211 -6.36 -20.27 14.20
CA LYS A 211 -5.34 -19.25 14.52
C LYS A 211 -4.13 -19.83 15.25
N ILE A 212 -4.22 -21.08 15.73
CA ILE A 212 -3.14 -21.75 16.44
C ILE A 212 -2.22 -22.37 15.39
N GLU A 213 -1.09 -21.71 15.12
CA GLU A 213 -0.13 -22.14 14.10
C GLU A 213 0.81 -23.25 14.58
N ASP A 214 1.11 -23.29 15.88
CA ASP A 214 2.04 -24.25 16.50
C ASP A 214 1.35 -25.01 17.65
N ILE A 215 1.70 -26.30 17.79
CA ILE A 215 1.28 -27.12 18.93
C ILE A 215 1.81 -26.57 20.26
N GLU A 216 2.91 -25.80 20.26
CA GLU A 216 3.48 -25.19 21.46
C GLU A 216 2.78 -23.88 21.89
N ASP A 217 1.81 -23.38 21.12
CA ASP A 217 1.07 -22.15 21.44
C ASP A 217 0.02 -22.35 22.55
N ILE A 218 0.52 -22.45 23.79
CA ILE A 218 -0.29 -22.62 25.01
C ILE A 218 -1.32 -21.49 25.14
N ARG A 219 -0.99 -20.25 24.75
CA ARG A 219 -1.89 -19.10 24.83
C ARG A 219 -3.02 -19.22 23.82
N GLY A 220 -2.72 -19.61 22.58
CA GLY A 220 -3.70 -19.92 21.55
C GLY A 220 -4.68 -21.00 21.99
N TYR A 221 -4.18 -22.10 22.56
CA TYR A 221 -5.04 -23.17 23.11
C TYR A 221 -5.90 -22.69 24.27
N SER A 222 -5.35 -21.90 25.20
CA SER A 222 -6.12 -21.32 26.31
C SER A 222 -7.26 -20.41 25.81
N ASN A 223 -6.98 -19.54 24.84
CA ASN A 223 -7.97 -18.68 24.20
C ASN A 223 -9.06 -19.51 23.49
N TYR A 224 -8.66 -20.52 22.73
CA TYR A 224 -9.56 -21.44 22.04
C TYR A 224 -10.50 -22.17 23.01
N PHE A 225 -9.98 -22.73 24.11
CA PHE A 225 -10.81 -23.44 25.10
C PHE A 225 -11.77 -22.49 25.82
N THR A 226 -11.29 -21.32 26.24
CA THR A 226 -12.12 -20.29 26.86
C THR A 226 -13.25 -19.85 25.94
N TYR A 227 -12.94 -19.64 24.67
CA TYR A 227 -13.92 -19.24 23.67
C TYR A 227 -14.95 -20.36 23.40
N ALA A 228 -14.50 -21.61 23.31
CA ALA A 228 -15.36 -22.77 23.15
C ALA A 228 -16.33 -22.95 24.34
N GLU A 229 -15.85 -22.76 25.57
CA GLU A 229 -16.69 -22.79 26.78
C GLU A 229 -17.73 -21.67 26.79
N LYS A 230 -17.33 -20.45 26.45
CA LYS A 230 -18.23 -19.29 26.35
C LYS A 230 -19.39 -19.55 25.40
N LEU A 231 -19.14 -20.27 24.31
CA LEU A 231 -20.15 -20.63 23.31
C LEU A 231 -20.84 -21.97 23.60
N GLY A 232 -20.50 -22.67 24.68
CA GLY A 232 -21.08 -23.97 25.02
C GLY A 232 -20.75 -25.08 24.02
N VAL A 233 -19.67 -24.93 23.25
CA VAL A 233 -19.23 -25.90 22.24
C VAL A 233 -18.11 -26.75 22.81
N LYS A 234 -18.21 -28.06 22.64
CA LYS A 234 -17.14 -28.98 23.06
C LYS A 234 -15.91 -28.82 22.14
N PRO A 235 -14.71 -28.54 22.67
CA PRO A 235 -13.50 -28.49 21.88
C PRO A 235 -13.22 -29.81 21.16
N VAL A 236 -12.79 -29.71 19.90
CA VAL A 236 -12.23 -30.83 19.15
C VAL A 236 -10.74 -30.90 19.46
N LEU A 237 -10.28 -32.05 19.95
CA LEU A 237 -8.89 -32.29 20.38
C LEU A 237 -8.31 -33.40 19.49
N LYS A 238 -7.39 -33.05 18.59
CA LYS A 238 -6.88 -33.94 17.54
C LYS A 238 -5.69 -34.78 17.99
N SER A 239 -4.87 -34.25 18.89
CA SER A 239 -3.67 -34.92 19.41
C SER A 239 -3.75 -35.27 20.91
N GLN A 240 -2.81 -36.09 21.39
CA GLN A 240 -2.67 -36.35 22.82
C GLN A 240 -2.18 -35.12 23.59
N THR A 241 -1.35 -34.29 22.95
CA THR A 241 -0.87 -33.03 23.52
C THR A 241 -2.02 -32.05 23.76
N GLU A 242 -2.91 -31.86 22.79
CA GLU A 242 -4.12 -31.04 22.94
C GLU A 242 -5.03 -31.53 24.07
N LYS A 243 -5.14 -32.85 24.24
CA LYS A 243 -5.90 -33.42 25.37
C LYS A 243 -5.25 -33.09 26.71
N ASN A 244 -3.93 -33.10 26.80
CA ASN A 244 -3.22 -32.73 28.01
C ASN A 244 -3.43 -31.25 28.33
N TYR A 245 -3.31 -30.35 27.35
CA TYR A 245 -3.59 -28.93 27.55
C TYR A 245 -5.02 -28.66 27.98
N TYR A 246 -6.00 -29.34 27.38
CA TYR A 246 -7.39 -29.18 27.81
C TYR A 246 -7.62 -29.67 29.25
N LEU A 247 -6.95 -30.75 29.67
CA LEU A 247 -6.99 -31.23 31.05
C LEU A 247 -6.33 -30.26 32.02
N GLU A 248 -5.22 -29.63 31.64
CA GLU A 248 -4.54 -28.59 32.41
C GLU A 248 -5.41 -27.33 32.51
N TYR A 249 -6.08 -26.95 31.44
CA TYR A 249 -7.03 -25.83 31.38
C TYR A 249 -8.19 -26.06 32.34
N LYS A 250 -8.83 -27.23 32.28
CA LYS A 250 -9.91 -27.61 33.21
C LYS A 250 -9.50 -27.67 34.67
N LYS A 251 -8.20 -27.82 34.96
CA LYS A 251 -7.63 -27.81 36.31
C LYS A 251 -7.21 -26.40 36.75
N GLY A 252 -7.41 -25.38 35.92
CA GLY A 252 -6.94 -24.00 36.15
C GLY A 252 -5.43 -23.81 35.97
N LYS A 253 -4.70 -24.85 35.56
CA LYS A 253 -3.22 -24.83 35.46
C LYS A 253 -2.71 -24.24 34.15
N LEU A 254 -3.46 -24.41 33.06
CA LEU A 254 -3.08 -23.81 31.77
C LEU A 254 -3.23 -22.28 31.80
N GLU A 255 -4.19 -21.77 32.57
CA GLU A 255 -4.33 -20.33 32.84
C GLU A 255 -3.21 -19.82 33.75
N GLU A 256 -2.78 -20.61 34.75
CA GLU A 256 -1.59 -20.31 35.56
C GLU A 256 -0.34 -20.23 34.66
N ASP A 257 -0.04 -21.26 33.86
CA ASP A 257 1.15 -21.28 32.99
C ASP A 257 1.10 -20.21 31.87
N ALA A 258 -0.10 -19.87 31.36
CA ALA A 258 -0.29 -18.75 30.42
C ALA A 258 -0.20 -17.37 31.10
N SER A 259 -0.46 -17.29 32.41
CA SER A 259 -0.35 -16.06 33.22
C SER A 259 1.05 -15.86 33.84
N THR A 260 1.84 -16.92 33.97
CA THR A 260 3.20 -16.92 34.54
C THR A 260 4.25 -17.29 33.49
N GLY A 261 4.57 -16.39 32.57
CA GLY A 261 5.97 -16.31 32.17
C GLY A 261 6.73 -15.80 33.39
N ALA A 262 7.53 -16.64 34.06
CA ALA A 262 8.25 -16.33 35.30
C ALA A 262 8.62 -14.84 35.48
N THR A 263 7.84 -14.09 36.27
CA THR A 263 8.26 -13.26 37.43
C THR A 263 7.06 -12.49 38.03
N SER A 264 7.12 -12.35 39.36
CA SER A 264 6.17 -11.80 40.36
C SER A 264 5.57 -10.42 40.05
N GLU A 265 4.35 -10.06 40.44
CA GLU A 265 3.87 -9.86 41.83
C GLU A 265 2.33 -9.92 41.98
N LYS A 266 1.90 -10.26 43.22
CA LYS A 266 0.52 -10.46 43.70
C LYS A 266 -0.29 -9.15 43.79
N VAL A 267 -1.63 -9.25 43.76
CA VAL A 267 -2.55 -8.96 44.90
C VAL A 267 -4.00 -9.34 44.54
N ALA A 268 -4.75 -9.72 45.59
CA ALA A 268 -6.00 -10.48 45.60
C ALA A 268 -7.30 -9.68 45.35
N LEU A 269 -8.31 -10.48 44.98
CA LEU A 269 -9.76 -10.29 44.89
C LEU A 269 -10.41 -9.27 45.85
N THR A 270 -11.42 -8.55 45.34
CA THR A 270 -12.72 -8.36 46.02
C THR A 270 -13.87 -8.28 44.99
N GLN A 271 -15.00 -8.91 45.32
CA GLN A 271 -16.28 -8.89 44.58
C GLN A 271 -17.16 -7.74 45.09
N GLU A 272 -17.89 -7.07 44.19
CA GLU A 272 -19.37 -6.89 44.18
C GLU A 272 -19.79 -5.67 43.33
N GLY A 273 -20.84 -5.84 42.52
CA GLY A 273 -21.72 -4.73 42.09
C GLY A 273 -21.80 -4.43 40.59
N ASN A 274 -22.87 -4.91 39.96
CA ASN A 274 -23.33 -4.71 38.57
C ASN A 274 -23.09 -3.33 37.90
N ALA A 275 -22.31 -3.36 36.80
CA ALA A 275 -22.43 -2.55 35.58
C ALA A 275 -21.63 -3.30 34.47
N PRO A 276 -21.83 -3.07 33.16
CA PRO A 276 -21.06 -3.78 32.13
C PRO A 276 -19.60 -3.33 32.19
N ILE A 277 -18.75 -4.12 32.85
CA ILE A 277 -17.32 -3.86 33.01
C ILE A 277 -16.62 -4.23 31.70
N LEU A 278 -16.15 -3.23 30.95
CA LEU A 278 -14.94 -3.39 30.13
C LEU A 278 -13.82 -3.78 31.09
N ASP A 279 -13.16 -4.93 30.84
CA ASP A 279 -12.24 -5.54 31.81
C ASP A 279 -11.08 -4.60 32.16
N LEU A 280 -11.15 -3.98 33.34
CA LEU A 280 -10.12 -3.10 33.88
C LEU A 280 -8.77 -3.83 34.06
N LYS A 281 -8.77 -5.17 34.06
CA LYS A 281 -7.52 -5.98 34.07
C LYS A 281 -6.73 -5.83 32.78
N ASP A 282 -7.40 -5.70 31.63
CA ASP A 282 -6.74 -5.52 30.34
C ASP A 282 -6.08 -4.15 30.25
N LYS A 283 -6.76 -3.11 30.73
CA LYS A 283 -6.23 -1.74 30.75
C LYS A 283 -4.94 -1.66 31.57
N ALA A 284 -4.94 -2.18 32.81
CA ALA A 284 -3.76 -2.15 33.67
C ALA A 284 -2.60 -2.98 33.11
N PHE A 285 -2.89 -4.11 32.45
CA PHE A 285 -1.88 -4.91 31.76
C PHE A 285 -1.17 -4.10 30.68
N TYR A 286 -1.92 -3.52 29.73
CA TYR A 286 -1.33 -2.75 28.63
C TYR A 286 -0.64 -1.48 29.14
N GLU A 287 -1.19 -0.81 30.15
CA GLU A 287 -0.53 0.33 30.79
C GLU A 287 0.86 -0.04 31.34
N ASN A 288 0.97 -1.17 32.04
CA ASN A 288 2.25 -1.63 32.60
C ASN A 288 3.25 -2.01 31.49
N ARG A 289 2.80 -2.63 30.40
CA ARG A 289 3.64 -2.92 29.23
C ARG A 289 4.14 -1.65 28.56
N ILE A 290 3.28 -0.64 28.43
CA ILE A 290 3.65 0.67 27.89
C ILE A 290 4.64 1.41 28.79
N LYS A 291 4.49 1.34 30.12
CA LYS A 291 5.49 1.84 31.08
C LYS A 291 6.84 1.12 30.96
N ALA A 292 6.83 -0.15 30.57
CA ALA A 292 8.03 -0.94 30.31
C ALA A 292 8.66 -0.66 28.93
N GLY A 293 8.05 0.22 28.11
CA GLY A 293 8.54 0.58 26.78
C GLY A 293 8.11 -0.37 25.65
N GLU A 294 7.17 -1.29 25.92
CA GLU A 294 6.66 -2.25 24.94
C GLU A 294 5.56 -1.60 24.08
N LEU A 295 5.97 -0.77 23.11
CA LEU A 295 5.04 0.06 22.30
C LEU A 295 4.12 -0.73 21.37
N GLU A 296 4.38 -2.02 21.12
CA GLU A 296 3.50 -2.93 20.36
C GLU A 296 2.09 -3.03 20.96
N TYR A 297 1.94 -2.76 22.27
CA TYR A 297 0.68 -2.77 22.98
C TYR A 297 -0.12 -1.46 22.89
N LEU A 298 0.46 -0.41 22.30
CA LEU A 298 -0.07 0.96 22.36
C LEU A 298 -1.44 1.07 21.67
N ALA A 299 -1.60 0.45 20.51
CA ALA A 299 -2.84 0.48 19.75
C ALA A 299 -4.02 -0.08 20.57
N LYS A 300 -3.81 -1.20 21.28
CA LYS A 300 -4.82 -1.82 22.14
C LYS A 300 -5.11 -0.98 23.38
N TYR A 301 -4.09 -0.38 23.99
CA TYR A 301 -4.30 0.50 25.13
C TYR A 301 -5.14 1.73 24.76
N VAL A 302 -4.86 2.36 23.61
CA VAL A 302 -5.62 3.50 23.08
C VAL A 302 -7.08 3.13 22.79
N GLU A 303 -7.35 1.93 22.25
CA GLU A 303 -8.73 1.45 22.06
C GLU A 303 -9.50 1.40 23.39
N LEU A 304 -8.86 0.91 24.46
CA LEU A 304 -9.47 0.81 25.78
C LEU A 304 -9.72 2.19 26.41
N LEU A 305 -8.75 3.10 26.33
CA LEU A 305 -8.91 4.47 26.81
C LEU A 305 -10.09 5.18 26.14
N ARG A 306 -10.22 5.03 24.81
CA ARG A 306 -11.35 5.62 24.06
C ARG A 306 -12.68 4.98 24.42
N ALA A 307 -12.72 3.66 24.63
CA ALA A 307 -13.93 2.96 25.07
C ALA A 307 -14.37 3.36 26.48
N GLY A 308 -13.41 3.74 27.34
CA GLY A 308 -13.65 4.33 28.65
C GLY A 308 -13.96 5.83 28.63
N GLU A 309 -14.06 6.45 27.45
CA GLU A 309 -14.24 7.90 27.26
C GLU A 309 -13.15 8.76 27.93
N GLU A 310 -11.93 8.21 28.04
CA GLU A 310 -10.78 8.89 28.66
C GLU A 310 -10.03 9.78 27.67
N ASP A 311 -9.37 10.82 28.20
CA ASP A 311 -8.49 11.69 27.43
C ASP A 311 -7.17 10.96 27.13
N VAL A 312 -7.08 10.39 25.93
CA VAL A 312 -5.92 9.60 25.47
C VAL A 312 -4.63 10.41 25.52
N ASP A 313 -4.66 11.69 25.12
CA ASP A 313 -3.45 12.52 25.09
C ASP A 313 -2.94 12.73 26.54
N ALA A 314 -3.82 13.14 27.45
CA ALA A 314 -3.46 13.37 28.86
C ALA A 314 -3.01 12.09 29.57
N VAL A 315 -3.64 10.95 29.27
CA VAL A 315 -3.29 9.66 29.89
C VAL A 315 -1.92 9.17 29.40
N LEU A 316 -1.67 9.18 28.08
CA LEU A 316 -0.38 8.74 27.54
C LEU A 316 0.76 9.66 27.95
N GLU A 317 0.55 10.97 27.99
CA GLU A 317 1.56 11.95 28.41
C GLU A 317 2.06 11.67 29.84
N ASN A 318 1.16 11.24 30.74
CA ASN A 318 1.48 10.89 32.13
C ASN A 318 2.12 9.50 32.30
N ILE A 319 1.91 8.60 31.36
CA ILE A 319 2.37 7.20 31.45
C ILE A 319 3.75 7.03 30.84
N SER A 320 3.92 7.51 29.60
CA SER A 320 5.16 7.37 28.86
C SER A 320 5.20 8.39 27.75
N ARG A 321 6.16 9.33 27.82
CA ARG A 321 6.39 10.30 26.75
C ARG A 321 6.71 9.63 25.41
N GLU A 322 7.36 8.47 25.44
CA GLU A 322 7.62 7.67 24.22
C GLU A 322 6.32 7.16 23.60
N ALA A 323 5.41 6.64 24.42
CA ALA A 323 4.11 6.16 23.97
C ALA A 323 3.20 7.28 23.48
N TYR A 324 3.25 8.43 24.15
CA TYR A 324 2.56 9.65 23.72
C TYR A 324 3.07 10.10 22.34
N ALA A 325 4.39 10.21 22.16
CA ALA A 325 4.98 10.60 20.87
C ALA A 325 4.62 9.60 19.76
N ALA A 326 4.71 8.29 20.02
CA ALA A 326 4.33 7.24 19.08
C ALA A 326 2.85 7.35 18.66
N TYR A 327 1.93 7.53 19.62
CA TYR A 327 0.50 7.71 19.35
C TYR A 327 0.23 8.92 18.46
N ARG A 328 0.87 10.06 18.76
CA ARG A 328 0.72 11.29 17.97
C ARG A 328 1.22 11.07 16.54
N VAL A 329 2.36 10.39 16.36
CA VAL A 329 2.90 10.02 15.05
C VAL A 329 1.95 9.12 14.27
N GLU A 330 1.45 8.03 14.88
CA GLU A 330 0.51 7.09 14.23
C GLU A 330 -0.78 7.76 13.76
N ARG A 331 -1.24 8.78 14.51
CA ARG A 331 -2.44 9.55 14.20
C ARG A 331 -2.18 10.78 13.33
N ASN A 332 -0.94 11.00 12.91
CA ASN A 332 -0.52 12.18 12.14
C ASN A 332 -0.91 13.50 12.84
N LEU A 333 -0.78 13.51 14.17
CA LEU A 333 -1.02 14.68 15.02
C LEU A 333 0.29 15.45 15.21
N PRO A 334 0.25 16.77 15.45
CA PRO A 334 1.44 17.57 15.70
C PRO A 334 2.25 17.06 16.90
N LEU A 335 3.58 17.06 16.83
CA LEU A 335 4.41 16.82 18.01
C LEU A 335 4.86 18.14 18.60
N GLU A 336 4.99 18.19 19.93
CA GLU A 336 5.68 19.29 20.60
C GLU A 336 7.20 19.16 20.42
N GLU A 337 7.92 20.28 20.51
CA GLU A 337 9.36 20.32 20.30
C GLU A 337 10.13 19.35 21.21
N SER A 338 9.65 19.15 22.45
CA SER A 338 10.26 18.21 23.40
C SER A 338 10.11 16.74 23.01
N ASP A 339 9.18 16.41 22.10
CA ASP A 339 8.80 15.03 21.76
C ASP A 339 9.20 14.64 20.33
N LEU A 340 9.74 15.58 19.54
CA LEU A 340 10.20 15.35 18.17
C LEU A 340 11.26 14.25 18.11
N GLU A 341 12.16 14.22 19.08
CA GLU A 341 13.18 13.17 19.19
C GLU A 341 12.56 11.78 19.45
N LEU A 342 11.59 11.70 20.36
CA LEU A 342 10.92 10.45 20.71
C LEU A 342 10.13 9.91 19.51
N GLY A 343 9.45 10.79 18.77
CA GLY A 343 8.79 10.45 17.52
C GLY A 343 9.77 9.94 16.46
N ALA A 344 10.95 10.54 16.35
CA ALA A 344 12.00 10.08 15.45
C ALA A 344 12.53 8.68 15.83
N ASN A 345 12.78 8.46 17.13
CA ASN A 345 13.23 7.16 17.65
C ASN A 345 12.21 6.06 17.36
N TYR A 346 10.92 6.33 17.60
CA TYR A 346 9.84 5.40 17.31
C TYR A 346 9.77 5.05 15.82
N LEU A 347 9.76 6.05 14.93
CA LEU A 347 9.72 5.83 13.49
C LEU A 347 10.92 5.05 12.96
N TYR A 348 12.11 5.30 13.53
CA TYR A 348 13.29 4.52 13.21
C TYR A 348 13.15 3.07 13.67
N GLY A 349 12.73 2.85 14.91
CA GLY A 349 12.50 1.51 15.46
C GLY A 349 11.39 0.73 14.74
N ALA A 350 10.38 1.43 14.20
CA ALA A 350 9.29 0.86 13.42
C ALA A 350 9.62 0.66 11.93
N GLY A 351 10.81 1.07 11.46
CA GLY A 351 11.19 0.96 10.04
C GLY A 351 10.41 1.89 9.10
N GLU A 352 9.77 2.93 9.64
CA GLU A 352 8.86 3.85 8.95
C GLU A 352 9.62 5.05 8.34
N ILE A 353 10.61 4.75 7.48
CA ILE A 353 11.60 5.73 6.97
C ILE A 353 10.97 6.90 6.19
N SER A 354 9.91 6.66 5.42
CA SER A 354 9.22 7.76 4.71
C SER A 354 8.54 8.73 5.67
N LYS A 355 8.08 8.23 6.81
CA LYS A 355 7.49 9.05 7.88
C LYS A 355 8.56 9.67 8.78
N LEU A 356 9.75 9.07 8.87
CA LEU A 356 10.91 9.60 9.61
C LEU A 356 11.48 10.87 8.97
N LEU A 357 11.27 11.08 7.66
CA LEU A 357 11.91 12.16 6.90
C LEU A 357 11.78 13.56 7.52
N PRO A 358 10.63 13.93 8.11
CA PRO A 358 10.48 15.20 8.82
C PRO A 358 11.22 15.28 10.15
N LEU A 359 11.47 14.16 10.82
CA LEU A 359 12.02 14.10 12.18
C LEU A 359 13.47 13.63 12.24
N LYS A 360 14.10 13.32 11.10
CA LYS A 360 15.46 12.74 11.06
C LYS A 360 16.54 13.60 11.70
N GLU A 361 16.38 14.92 11.73
CA GLU A 361 17.38 15.83 12.31
C GLU A 361 17.46 15.74 13.84
N TYR A 362 16.44 15.15 14.46
CA TYR A 362 16.43 14.85 15.89
C TYR A 362 17.16 13.54 16.22
N LEU A 363 17.63 12.77 15.22
CA LEU A 363 18.47 11.58 15.42
C LEU A 363 19.95 11.92 15.23
N SER A 364 20.70 12.03 16.34
CA SER A 364 22.16 12.23 16.27
C SER A 364 22.88 10.99 15.73
N LYS A 365 24.11 11.17 15.22
CA LYS A 365 24.94 10.08 14.71
C LYS A 365 25.23 9.02 15.76
N GLU A 366 25.50 9.45 16.99
CA GLU A 366 25.71 8.56 18.13
C GLU A 366 24.45 7.72 18.41
N LYS A 367 23.26 8.34 18.33
CA LYS A 367 21.98 7.65 18.55
C LYS A 367 21.66 6.66 17.45
N LEU A 368 21.88 7.02 16.18
CA LEU A 368 21.73 6.09 15.06
C LEU A 368 22.63 4.86 15.23
N SER A 369 23.89 5.06 15.66
CA SER A 369 24.81 3.95 15.96
C SER A 369 24.27 3.01 17.04
N VAL A 370 23.66 3.57 18.10
CA VAL A 370 23.03 2.80 19.18
C VAL A 370 21.77 2.08 18.69
N LEU A 371 20.90 2.76 17.96
CA LEU A 371 19.65 2.20 17.43
C LEU A 371 19.92 1.08 16.43
N SER A 372 20.89 1.24 15.53
CA SER A 372 21.29 0.21 14.55
C SER A 372 21.90 -1.03 15.20
N LYS A 373 22.55 -0.89 16.35
CA LYS A 373 23.05 -2.05 17.13
C LYS A 373 21.92 -2.78 17.84
N ARG A 374 20.95 -2.03 18.36
CA ARG A 374 19.79 -2.58 19.08
C ARG A 374 18.79 -3.26 18.15
N ASN A 375 18.69 -2.79 16.91
CA ASN A 375 17.74 -3.25 15.90
C ASN A 375 18.49 -3.84 14.70
N ARG A 376 19.27 -4.91 14.91
CA ARG A 376 20.17 -5.48 13.88
C ARG A 376 19.42 -6.04 12.67
N GLU A 377 18.26 -6.67 12.89
CA GLU A 377 17.35 -7.16 11.85
C GLU A 377 16.87 -6.01 10.93
N PHE A 378 16.76 -4.80 11.46
CA PHE A 378 16.38 -3.64 10.68
C PHE A 378 17.50 -3.09 9.81
N LYS A 379 18.77 -3.34 10.15
CA LYS A 379 19.89 -3.00 9.24
C LYS A 379 19.80 -3.83 7.95
N GLU A 380 19.50 -5.11 8.08
CA GLU A 380 19.35 -6.03 6.95
C GLU A 380 18.07 -5.71 6.16
N PHE A 381 16.94 -5.43 6.83
CA PHE A 381 15.72 -4.93 6.18
C PHE A 381 15.92 -3.59 5.46
N TYR A 382 16.73 -2.69 6.04
CA TYR A 382 17.07 -1.41 5.44
C TYR A 382 17.96 -1.58 4.20
N GLU A 383 18.96 -2.45 4.29
CA GLU A 383 19.84 -2.83 3.18
C GLU A 383 19.03 -3.45 2.02
N GLU A 384 18.03 -4.28 2.33
CA GLU A 384 17.15 -4.93 1.34
C GLU A 384 16.14 -3.96 0.72
N LYS A 385 15.52 -3.10 1.53
CA LYS A 385 14.43 -2.19 1.09
C LYS A 385 14.95 -0.91 0.44
N TYR A 386 16.16 -0.47 0.79
CA TYR A 386 16.79 0.76 0.29
C TYR A 386 18.23 0.51 -0.21
N PRO A 387 18.42 -0.42 -1.17
CA PRO A 387 19.75 -0.81 -1.64
C PRO A 387 20.55 0.39 -2.20
N PHE A 388 19.85 1.37 -2.78
CA PHE A 388 20.45 2.60 -3.32
C PHE A 388 21.16 3.48 -2.27
N GLU A 389 20.76 3.40 -1.00
CA GLU A 389 21.42 4.14 0.06
C GLU A 389 22.72 3.49 0.53
N MET A 390 22.80 2.16 0.41
CA MET A 390 24.00 1.38 0.73
C MET A 390 25.12 1.60 -0.28
N GLU A 391 24.76 1.71 -1.56
CA GLU A 391 25.71 1.97 -2.66
C GLU A 391 26.31 3.38 -2.63
N ASN A 392 25.76 4.27 -1.81
CA ASN A 392 26.17 5.68 -1.74
C ASN A 392 26.49 6.13 -0.31
N ILE A 393 26.87 5.21 0.57
CA ILE A 393 27.46 5.54 1.86
C ILE A 393 28.79 6.27 1.61
N ASP A 394 28.98 7.45 2.22
CA ASP A 394 30.31 8.04 2.29
C ASP A 394 31.16 7.15 3.21
N GLU A 395 31.94 6.25 2.62
CA GLU A 395 32.78 5.28 3.35
C GLU A 395 33.74 5.95 4.34
N ARG A 396 34.11 7.23 4.14
CA ARG A 396 34.99 7.96 5.06
C ARG A 396 34.26 8.52 6.27
N ARG A 397 32.94 8.69 6.17
CA ARG A 397 32.09 9.28 7.22
C ARG A 397 31.12 8.28 7.86
N GLY A 398 30.84 7.15 7.20
CA GLY A 398 29.89 6.14 7.66
C GLY A 398 28.45 6.66 7.73
N GLU A 399 28.13 7.68 6.95
CA GLU A 399 26.82 8.33 6.94
C GLU A 399 26.02 7.84 5.74
N TYR A 400 24.80 7.35 5.99
CA TYR A 400 23.83 7.12 4.91
C TYR A 400 23.48 8.45 4.24
N LEU A 401 23.25 8.45 2.91
CA LEU A 401 22.79 9.61 2.13
C LEU A 401 21.61 10.34 2.80
N TYR A 402 20.74 9.59 3.47
CA TYR A 402 19.58 10.10 4.19
C TYR A 402 19.92 11.01 5.38
N PHE A 403 21.03 10.75 6.07
CA PHE A 403 21.47 11.49 7.25
C PHE A 403 22.55 12.52 6.96
N ALA A 404 23.09 12.55 5.74
CA ALA A 404 24.06 13.57 5.34
C ALA A 404 23.45 14.98 5.40
N GLU A 405 24.20 15.96 5.95
CA GLU A 405 23.77 17.36 5.92
C GLU A 405 23.68 17.91 4.50
N ASN A 406 24.62 17.47 3.64
CA ASN A 406 24.70 17.82 2.23
C ASN A 406 24.94 16.56 1.40
N PRO A 407 23.89 15.77 1.08
CA PRO A 407 24.07 14.54 0.31
C PRO A 407 24.64 14.88 -1.08
N SER A 408 25.83 14.35 -1.38
CA SER A 408 26.43 14.43 -2.71
C SER A 408 25.86 13.31 -3.55
N ILE A 409 24.86 13.62 -4.38
CA ILE A 409 24.18 12.64 -5.21
C ILE A 409 24.89 12.56 -6.56
N SER A 410 25.26 11.35 -6.97
CA SER A 410 25.93 11.11 -8.24
C SER A 410 25.00 11.40 -9.42
N GLY A 411 25.57 11.75 -10.59
CA GLY A 411 24.78 11.94 -11.81
C GLY A 411 24.02 10.68 -12.24
N ALA A 412 24.65 9.51 -12.09
CA ALA A 412 24.04 8.21 -12.40
C ALA A 412 22.80 7.94 -11.52
N THR A 413 22.90 8.23 -10.22
CA THR A 413 21.76 8.09 -9.28
C THR A 413 20.60 9.00 -9.67
N VAL A 414 20.88 10.20 -10.15
CA VAL A 414 19.83 11.12 -10.64
C VAL A 414 19.17 10.57 -11.90
N GLU A 415 19.94 10.02 -12.84
CA GLU A 415 19.40 9.42 -14.06
C GLU A 415 18.49 8.22 -13.76
N GLU A 416 18.87 7.37 -12.80
CA GLU A 416 18.04 6.25 -12.36
C GLU A 416 16.77 6.70 -11.64
N LEU A 417 16.86 7.68 -10.74
CA LEU A 417 15.69 8.25 -10.07
C LEU A 417 14.74 8.92 -11.08
N GLN A 418 15.26 9.60 -12.10
CA GLN A 418 14.46 10.20 -13.16
C GLN A 418 13.70 9.17 -14.01
N GLN A 419 14.19 7.92 -14.08
CA GLN A 419 13.53 6.83 -14.79
C GLN A 419 12.44 6.15 -13.94
N LYS A 420 12.40 6.37 -12.61
CA LYS A 420 11.38 5.79 -11.74
C LYS A 420 10.02 6.42 -12.01
N ARG A 421 9.03 5.56 -12.29
CA ARG A 421 7.63 5.96 -12.49
C ARG A 421 6.99 6.57 -11.24
N HIS A 422 7.42 6.11 -10.07
CA HIS A 422 7.01 6.61 -8.77
C HIS A 422 8.25 6.84 -7.93
N LEU A 423 8.38 8.07 -7.44
CA LEU A 423 9.43 8.46 -6.51
C LEU A 423 8.87 8.44 -5.10
N GLU A 424 9.55 7.71 -4.23
CA GLU A 424 9.34 7.76 -2.81
C GLU A 424 9.73 9.14 -2.25
N PRO A 425 9.15 9.56 -1.11
CA PRO A 425 9.39 10.89 -0.52
C PRO A 425 10.87 11.24 -0.34
N GLN A 426 11.68 10.28 0.13
CA GLN A 426 13.11 10.43 0.31
C GLN A 426 13.86 10.63 -1.02
N GLU A 427 13.44 9.93 -2.08
CA GLU A 427 14.04 10.05 -3.42
C GLU A 427 13.74 11.41 -4.05
N ARG A 428 12.53 11.94 -3.84
CA ARG A 428 12.19 13.31 -4.22
C ARG A 428 13.02 14.34 -3.47
N TYR A 429 13.26 14.10 -2.18
CA TYR A 429 14.12 14.98 -1.39
C TYR A 429 15.55 14.99 -1.94
N TYR A 430 16.07 13.84 -2.35
CA TYR A 430 17.38 13.76 -3.01
C TYR A 430 17.43 14.53 -4.31
N LEU A 431 16.47 14.32 -5.22
CA LEU A 431 16.39 15.10 -6.46
C LEU A 431 16.30 16.60 -6.19
N ALA A 432 15.54 17.01 -5.17
CA ALA A 432 15.44 18.42 -4.77
C ALA A 432 16.81 18.99 -4.38
N VAL A 433 17.56 18.30 -3.51
CA VAL A 433 18.90 18.75 -3.07
C VAL A 433 19.88 18.79 -4.25
N TYR A 434 19.86 17.77 -5.11
CA TYR A 434 20.71 17.73 -6.30
C TYR A 434 20.49 18.95 -7.21
N TYR A 435 19.24 19.22 -7.59
CA TYR A 435 18.93 20.35 -8.45
C TYR A 435 19.26 21.70 -7.79
N HIS A 436 19.07 21.81 -6.47
CA HIS A 436 19.45 23.01 -5.73
C HIS A 436 20.96 23.27 -5.86
N ASN A 437 21.77 22.24 -5.62
CA ASN A 437 23.24 22.33 -5.69
C ASN A 437 23.75 22.61 -7.11
N LYS A 438 23.00 22.21 -8.15
CA LYS A 438 23.28 22.54 -9.56
C LYS A 438 22.78 23.93 -9.99
N GLY A 439 22.10 24.65 -9.11
CA GLY A 439 21.52 25.96 -9.42
C GLY A 439 20.24 25.89 -10.26
N GLU A 440 19.65 24.70 -10.41
CA GLU A 440 18.39 24.41 -11.12
C GLU A 440 17.19 24.61 -10.17
N TYR A 441 17.08 25.79 -9.58
CA TYR A 441 16.16 26.07 -8.47
C TYR A 441 14.68 25.82 -8.80
N THR A 442 14.25 26.00 -10.05
CA THR A 442 12.86 25.71 -10.47
C THR A 442 12.55 24.21 -10.40
N ARG A 443 13.51 23.34 -10.74
CA ARG A 443 13.32 21.88 -10.64
C ARG A 443 13.39 21.45 -9.18
N SER A 444 14.31 21.99 -8.41
CA SER A 444 14.37 21.77 -6.96
C SER A 444 13.07 22.19 -6.25
N PHE A 445 12.52 23.35 -6.63
CA PHE A 445 11.24 23.85 -6.11
C PHE A 445 10.10 22.88 -6.37
N ARG A 446 9.97 22.32 -7.58
CA ARG A 446 8.90 21.36 -7.91
C ARG A 446 8.95 20.10 -7.05
N GLU A 447 10.14 19.55 -6.82
CA GLU A 447 10.29 18.38 -5.96
C GLU A 447 9.98 18.70 -4.49
N THR A 448 10.48 19.84 -3.98
CA THR A 448 10.15 20.28 -2.62
C THR A 448 8.66 20.61 -2.45
N GLU A 449 7.97 21.15 -3.45
CA GLU A 449 6.54 21.45 -3.40
C GLU A 449 5.68 20.19 -3.24
N GLN A 450 6.03 19.11 -3.95
CA GLN A 450 5.33 17.83 -3.81
C GLN A 450 5.52 17.22 -2.42
N LEU A 451 6.69 17.42 -1.81
CA LEU A 451 6.96 17.02 -0.43
C LEU A 451 6.23 17.92 0.57
N PHE A 452 6.20 19.22 0.32
CA PHE A 452 5.61 20.21 1.21
C PHE A 452 4.11 20.00 1.44
N LYS A 453 3.40 19.36 0.50
CA LYS A 453 1.98 19.02 0.67
C LYS A 453 1.73 17.94 1.73
N ARG A 454 2.71 17.06 2.01
CA ARG A 454 2.57 15.91 2.91
C ARG A 454 3.49 15.96 4.13
N TYR A 455 4.61 16.68 4.05
CA TYR A 455 5.69 16.67 5.05
C TYR A 455 5.99 18.07 5.60
N ARG A 456 4.94 18.86 5.87
CA ARG A 456 5.05 20.27 6.32
C ARG A 456 5.89 20.48 7.58
N LEU A 457 6.06 19.43 8.39
CA LEU A 457 6.81 19.46 9.65
C LEU A 457 8.33 19.32 9.46
N SER A 458 8.83 19.12 8.23
CA SER A 458 10.27 19.02 7.99
C SER A 458 10.91 20.39 7.81
N ASP A 459 11.69 20.80 8.81
CA ASP A 459 12.38 22.09 8.85
C ASP A 459 13.37 22.26 7.67
N ARG A 460 14.03 21.17 7.25
CA ARG A 460 14.89 21.15 6.06
C ARG A 460 14.13 21.28 4.75
N ILE A 461 13.03 20.55 4.57
CA ILE A 461 12.21 20.67 3.34
C ILE A 461 11.65 22.09 3.27
N PHE A 462 11.22 22.65 4.40
CA PHE A 462 10.77 24.03 4.49
C PHE A 462 11.88 25.02 4.12
N LYS A 463 13.06 24.92 4.74
CA LYS A 463 14.23 25.78 4.45
C LYS A 463 14.66 25.67 2.98
N LEU A 464 14.80 24.47 2.45
CA LEU A 464 15.16 24.24 1.06
C LEU A 464 14.11 24.80 0.09
N HIS A 465 12.83 24.64 0.41
CA HIS A 465 11.73 25.20 -0.37
C HIS A 465 11.75 26.74 -0.35
N ALA A 466 11.92 27.35 0.82
CA ALA A 466 12.02 28.80 0.99
C ALA A 466 13.25 29.38 0.29
N ASP A 467 14.40 28.71 0.39
CA ASP A 467 15.64 29.10 -0.29
C ASP A 467 15.50 29.01 -1.81
N ASN A 468 14.83 27.97 -2.33
CA ASN A 468 14.50 27.89 -3.76
C ASN A 468 13.64 29.06 -4.22
N ILE A 469 12.59 29.43 -3.46
CA ILE A 469 11.75 30.60 -3.78
C ILE A 469 12.60 31.88 -3.80
N LYS A 470 13.45 32.07 -2.80
CA LYS A 470 14.34 33.24 -2.71
C LYS A 470 15.29 33.29 -3.91
N LYS A 471 15.95 32.18 -4.24
CA LYS A 471 16.91 32.09 -5.36
C LYS A 471 16.25 32.25 -6.73
N ILE A 472 15.02 31.76 -6.91
CA ILE A 472 14.22 31.98 -8.13
C ILE A 472 13.90 33.48 -8.28
N LYS A 473 13.51 34.14 -7.19
CA LYS A 473 13.23 35.60 -7.19
C LYS A 473 14.49 36.39 -7.51
N GLU A 474 15.62 36.10 -6.86
CA GLU A 474 16.91 36.75 -7.10
C GLU A 474 17.35 36.64 -8.57
N LYS A 475 17.33 35.42 -9.16
CA LYS A 475 17.65 35.22 -10.58
C LYS A 475 16.67 35.87 -11.56
N GLY A 476 15.41 36.04 -11.16
CA GLY A 476 14.41 36.75 -11.96
C GLY A 476 14.66 38.25 -12.03
N THR A 477 15.26 38.85 -10.99
CA THR A 477 15.67 40.25 -10.95
C THR A 477 16.95 40.53 -11.75
N ASP A 478 17.93 39.63 -11.75
CA ASP A 478 19.20 39.79 -12.49
C ASP A 478 19.06 39.70 -14.02
N SER A 479 17.89 39.32 -14.54
CA SER A 479 17.59 39.28 -15.98
C SER A 479 16.90 40.54 -16.51
N LYS A 480 16.75 41.56 -15.66
CA LYS A 480 16.12 42.85 -15.98
C LYS A 480 17.03 44.07 -15.80
N GLU A 481 18.31 43.87 -15.49
CA GLU A 481 19.38 44.87 -15.65
C GLU A 481 20.16 44.58 -16.94
#